data_AF-A0A5M3XQT0-F1
#
_entry.id   AF-A0A5M3XQT0-F1
#
_cell.length_a   1.000
_cell.length_b   1.000
_cell.length_c   1.000
_cell.angle_alpha   90.00
_cell.angle_beta   90.00
_cell.angle_gamma   90.00
#
_symmetry.space_group_name_H-M   'P 1'
#
loop_
_entity.id
_entity.type
_entity.pdbx_description
1 polymer ?
#
loop_
_entity_poly.entity_id
_entity_poly.type
_entity_poly.pdbx_seq_one_letter_code
_entity_poly.pdbx_strand_id
1 'polypeptide(L)'
;MVCATGNLALREDDFSRLANGAYIASVTSSDDELELSALGGLYARTPVGDHITRYARTGHYFYILADGNAVNFLHGASVGAFILLVQAEILCALAQICAGALDPGMWEVSSEVRQRIARIWLRYFCEVA
;
A
#
# COMPACT_ATOMS: atom_id res chain seq x y z
N MET A 1 14.61 1.87 -0.08
CA MET A 1 13.95 0.66 0.43
C MET A 1 12.46 0.87 0.32
N VAL A 2 11.72 -0.14 -0.15
CA VAL A 2 10.26 -0.10 -0.26
C VAL A 2 9.70 -1.27 0.55
N CYS A 3 8.83 -0.97 1.50
CA CYS A 3 8.16 -1.93 2.37
C CYS A 3 6.72 -2.15 1.88
N ALA A 4 6.32 -3.40 1.72
CA ALA A 4 5.07 -3.80 1.07
C ALA A 4 4.52 -5.11 1.66
N THR A 5 4.82 -5.41 2.92
CA THR A 5 4.51 -6.71 3.53
C THR A 5 3.08 -6.76 4.07
N GLY A 6 2.48 -5.62 4.39
CA GLY A 6 1.17 -5.55 5.05
C GLY A 6 1.27 -5.91 6.54
N ASN A 7 2.46 -5.79 7.12
CA ASN A 7 2.82 -6.16 8.49
C ASN A 7 4.13 -5.46 8.88
N LEU A 8 4.66 -5.69 10.07
CA LEU A 8 5.91 -5.07 10.53
C LEU A 8 7.14 -5.48 9.69
N ALA A 9 7.69 -4.52 8.93
CA ALA A 9 8.87 -4.72 8.09
C ALA A 9 10.18 -4.23 8.73
N LEU A 10 10.13 -3.12 9.49
CA LEU A 10 11.30 -2.57 10.19
C LEU A 10 10.99 -2.26 11.65
N ARG A 11 11.81 -2.83 12.54
CA ARG A 11 11.83 -2.55 13.98
C ARG A 11 12.88 -1.49 14.32
N GLU A 12 12.83 -0.96 15.53
CA GLU A 12 13.78 0.03 16.05
C GLU A 12 15.26 -0.27 15.68
N ASP A 13 15.72 -1.48 15.96
CA ASP A 13 17.12 -1.89 15.74
C ASP A 13 17.52 -1.92 14.26
N ASP A 14 16.58 -2.17 13.36
CA ASP A 14 16.84 -2.26 11.92
C ASP A 14 17.21 -0.89 11.35
N PHE A 15 16.65 0.20 11.90
CA PHE A 15 16.93 1.55 11.42
C PHE A 15 18.41 1.93 11.57
N SER A 16 19.10 1.41 12.58
CA SER A 16 20.53 1.64 12.79
C SER A 16 21.42 1.00 11.72
N ARG A 17 20.90 0.01 10.98
CA ARG A 17 21.61 -0.76 9.95
C ARG A 17 21.39 -0.19 8.55
N LEU A 18 20.48 0.78 8.40
CA LEU A 18 20.22 1.44 7.13
C LEU A 18 21.48 2.20 6.68
N ALA A 19 21.74 2.16 5.37
CA ALA A 19 22.82 2.95 4.79
C ALA A 19 22.56 4.45 4.98
N ASN A 20 23.62 5.23 5.19
CA ASN A 20 23.50 6.68 5.28
C ASN A 20 22.90 7.26 4.00
N GLY A 21 21.86 8.08 4.17
CA GLY A 21 21.12 8.71 3.07
C GLY A 21 20.09 7.80 2.39
N ALA A 22 19.79 6.63 2.96
CA ALA A 22 18.73 5.77 2.44
C ALA A 22 17.36 6.47 2.52
N TYR A 23 16.54 6.24 1.49
CA TYR A 23 15.12 6.61 1.48
C TYR A 23 14.27 5.36 1.74
N ILE A 24 13.29 5.49 2.62
CA ILE A 24 12.41 4.42 3.07
C ILE A 24 10.97 4.85 2.77
N ALA A 25 10.24 3.97 2.09
CA ALA A 25 8.86 4.17 1.68
C ALA A 25 8.04 2.94 2.06
N SER A 26 6.83 3.14 2.58
CA SER A 26 5.80 2.11 2.64
C SER A 26 4.85 2.25 1.46
N VAL A 27 4.32 1.16 0.94
CA VAL A 27 3.22 1.15 -0.06
C VAL A 27 1.96 0.45 0.45
N THR A 28 1.90 0.22 1.76
CA THR A 28 0.84 -0.52 2.45
C THR A 28 0.09 0.41 3.38
N SER A 29 -1.21 0.18 3.48
CA SER A 29 -2.11 0.94 4.36
C SER A 29 -2.00 0.55 5.84
N SER A 30 -1.12 -0.39 6.18
CA SER A 30 -0.90 -0.80 7.57
C SER A 30 -0.07 0.24 8.31
N ASP A 31 -0.60 0.73 9.42
CA ASP A 31 0.05 1.75 10.27
C ASP A 31 1.28 1.21 11.02
N ASP A 32 1.48 -0.12 11.02
CA ASP A 32 2.52 -0.84 11.77
C ASP A 32 3.65 -1.39 10.89
N GLU A 33 3.73 -1.03 9.61
CA GLU A 33 4.80 -1.50 8.72
C GLU A 33 6.19 -1.02 9.17
N LEU A 34 6.26 0.15 9.82
CA LEU A 34 7.48 0.79 10.31
C LEU A 34 7.31 1.22 11.77
N GLU A 35 8.18 0.75 12.66
CA GLU A 35 8.14 1.11 14.09
C GLU A 35 8.73 2.50 14.37
N LEU A 36 8.19 3.55 13.75
CA LEU A 36 8.73 4.91 13.81
C LEU A 36 8.58 5.56 15.19
N SER A 37 7.61 5.13 15.99
CA SER A 37 7.38 5.62 17.36
C SER A 37 8.56 5.29 18.28
N ALA A 38 9.19 4.12 18.10
CA ALA A 38 10.35 3.69 18.86
C ALA A 38 11.61 4.54 18.60
N LEU A 39 11.63 5.31 17.50
CA LEU A 39 12.74 6.21 17.17
C LEU A 39 12.73 7.53 17.95
N GLY A 40 11.69 7.77 18.76
CA GLY A 40 11.57 8.97 19.60
C GLY A 40 12.77 9.13 20.54
N GLY A 41 13.51 10.23 20.41
CA GLY A 41 14.71 10.50 21.21
C GLY A 41 15.99 9.83 20.70
N LEU A 42 15.91 8.87 19.78
CA LEU A 42 17.07 8.23 19.15
C LEU A 42 17.57 8.98 17.92
N TYR A 43 16.64 9.60 17.18
CA TYR A 43 16.92 10.40 15.99
C TYR A 43 16.22 11.75 16.07
N ALA A 44 16.92 12.81 15.68
CA ALA A 44 16.32 14.09 15.39
C ALA A 44 15.54 14.02 14.07
N ARG A 45 14.27 14.45 14.09
CA ARG A 45 13.40 14.51 12.91
C ARG A 45 13.42 15.92 12.34
N THR A 46 13.68 16.05 11.05
CA THR A 46 13.68 17.34 10.35
C THR A 46 12.98 17.18 9.01
N PRO A 47 11.86 17.88 8.76
CA PRO A 47 11.27 17.96 7.43
C PRO A 47 12.27 18.58 6.44
N VAL A 48 12.48 17.94 5.29
CA VAL A 48 13.44 18.41 4.26
C VAL A 48 12.81 18.60 2.88
N GLY A 49 11.50 18.36 2.77
CA GLY A 49 10.71 18.53 1.55
C GLY A 49 9.30 17.99 1.76
N ASP A 50 8.47 18.13 0.73
CA ASP A 50 7.08 17.66 0.76
C ASP A 50 7.04 16.14 0.98
N HIS A 51 6.44 15.73 2.10
CA HIS A 51 6.35 14.34 2.52
C HIS A 51 7.72 13.63 2.70
N ILE A 52 8.79 14.39 3.00
CA ILE A 52 10.12 13.83 3.28
C ILE A 52 10.62 14.31 4.65
N THR A 53 10.79 13.37 5.57
CA THR A 53 11.34 13.61 6.90
C THR A 53 12.70 12.96 7.02
N ARG A 54 13.74 13.75 7.30
CA ARG A 54 15.08 13.25 7.63
C ARG A 54 15.13 12.84 9.10
N TYR A 55 15.67 11.66 9.36
CA TYR A 55 15.99 11.15 10.70
C TYR A 55 17.51 11.13 10.81
N ALA A 56 18.07 11.84 11.80
CA ALA A 56 19.52 11.96 11.95
C ALA A 56 19.97 11.88 13.42
N ARG A 57 21.11 11.22 13.63
CA ARG A 57 21.90 11.25 14.86
C ARG A 57 23.38 11.36 14.49
N THR A 58 24.26 11.44 15.48
CA THR A 58 25.70 11.55 15.23
C THR A 58 26.20 10.42 14.33
N GLY A 59 26.73 10.76 13.15
CA GLY A 59 27.31 9.82 12.20
C GLY A 59 26.32 8.98 11.37
N HIS A 60 25.01 9.09 11.62
CA HIS A 60 24.02 8.26 10.93
C HIS A 60 22.72 9.01 10.58
N TYR A 61 22.22 8.81 9.36
CA TYR A 61 20.98 9.43 8.90
C TYR A 61 20.29 8.68 7.76
N PHE A 62 18.97 8.86 7.66
CA PHE A 62 18.12 8.34 6.58
C PHE A 62 16.88 9.23 6.40
N TYR A 63 16.04 8.89 5.42
CA TYR A 63 14.84 9.64 5.06
C TYR A 63 13.62 8.72 5.06
N ILE A 64 12.57 9.16 5.73
CA ILE A 64 11.24 8.53 5.68
C ILE A 64 10.36 9.35 4.75
N LEU A 65 9.71 8.66 3.80
CA LEU A 65 8.69 9.24 2.94
C LEU A 65 7.31 9.10 3.57
N ALA A 66 6.43 10.09 3.34
CA ALA A 66 5.03 10.13 3.78
C ALA A 66 4.81 9.83 5.27
N ASP A 67 5.79 10.16 6.13
CA ASP A 67 5.80 9.79 7.55
C ASP A 67 5.54 8.30 7.82
N GLY A 68 5.96 7.44 6.88
CA GLY A 68 5.79 5.99 6.94
C GLY A 68 4.49 5.46 6.36
N ASN A 69 3.57 6.34 5.94
CA ASN A 69 2.34 5.95 5.27
C ASN A 69 2.59 5.51 3.82
N ALA A 70 1.57 4.90 3.22
CA ALA A 70 1.57 4.46 1.83
C ALA A 70 1.83 5.61 0.84
N VAL A 71 3.03 5.65 0.26
CA VAL A 71 3.47 6.73 -0.65
C VAL A 71 2.65 6.80 -1.93
N ASN A 72 2.06 5.68 -2.34
CA ASN A 72 1.22 5.57 -3.53
C ASN A 72 -0.13 6.31 -3.41
N PHE A 73 -0.50 6.79 -2.22
CA PHE A 73 -1.71 7.60 -2.03
C PHE A 73 -1.47 9.12 -2.07
N LEU A 74 -0.21 9.57 -2.01
CA LEU A 74 0.11 11.01 -1.98
C LEU A 74 -0.44 11.78 -3.20
N HIS A 75 -0.51 11.14 -4.36
CA HIS A 75 -0.97 11.76 -5.62
C HIS A 75 -2.31 11.18 -6.09
N GLY A 76 -3.24 10.96 -5.15
CA GLY A 76 -4.62 10.54 -5.46
C GLY A 76 -4.78 9.08 -5.85
N ALA A 77 -3.80 8.23 -5.52
CA ALA A 77 -3.83 6.79 -5.77
C ALA A 77 -4.26 6.43 -7.20
N SER A 78 -3.65 7.08 -8.20
CA SER A 78 -3.98 6.83 -9.60
C SER A 78 -3.52 5.44 -10.02
N VAL A 79 -4.45 4.51 -9.95
CA VAL A 79 -4.32 3.11 -10.36
C VAL A 79 -4.86 2.89 -11.79
N GLY A 80 -5.10 3.95 -12.56
CA GLY A 80 -5.52 3.86 -13.96
C GLY A 80 -6.74 2.95 -14.19
N ALA A 81 -6.85 2.36 -15.38
CA ALA A 81 -8.00 1.54 -15.76
C ALA A 81 -8.10 0.21 -15.01
N PHE A 82 -7.01 -0.29 -14.40
CA PHE A 82 -7.05 -1.61 -13.73
C PHE A 82 -7.96 -1.61 -12.50
N ILE A 83 -8.19 -0.46 -11.86
CA ILE A 83 -9.09 -0.35 -10.70
C ILE A 83 -10.52 -0.79 -11.01
N LEU A 84 -10.93 -0.69 -12.27
CA LEU A 84 -12.26 -1.12 -12.72
C LEU A 84 -12.44 -2.64 -12.60
N LEU A 85 -11.37 -3.44 -12.66
CA LEU A 85 -11.43 -4.88 -12.39
C LEU A 85 -11.86 -5.13 -10.94
N VAL A 86 -11.20 -4.44 -9.99
CA VAL A 86 -11.49 -4.55 -8.56
C VAL A 86 -12.90 -4.04 -8.25
N GLN A 87 -13.30 -2.89 -8.81
CA GLN A 87 -14.64 -2.34 -8.62
C GLN A 87 -15.74 -3.25 -9.18
N ALA A 88 -15.52 -3.86 -10.36
CA ALA A 88 -16.47 -4.82 -10.92
C ALA A 88 -16.59 -6.08 -10.07
N GLU A 89 -15.50 -6.55 -9.46
CA GLU A 89 -15.53 -7.70 -8.55
C GLU A 89 -16.28 -7.38 -7.25
N ILE A 90 -16.08 -6.19 -6.67
CA ILE A 90 -16.85 -5.69 -5.53
C ILE A 90 -18.35 -5.66 -5.84
N LEU A 91 -18.74 -5.16 -7.03
CA LEU A 91 -20.15 -5.15 -7.45
C LEU A 91 -20.73 -6.56 -7.60
N CYS A 92 -19.96 -7.50 -8.14
CA CYS A 92 -20.40 -8.89 -8.26
C CYS A 92 -20.53 -9.57 -6.88
N ALA A 93 -19.62 -9.30 -5.95
CA ALA A 93 -19.70 -9.80 -4.58
C ALA A 93 -20.94 -9.24 -3.86
N LEU A 94 -21.20 -7.93 -3.98
CA LEU A 94 -22.40 -7.30 -3.44
C LEU A 94 -23.68 -7.94 -3.98
N ALA A 95 -23.74 -8.21 -5.29
CA ALA A 95 -24.89 -8.89 -5.88
C ALA A 95 -25.14 -10.28 -5.29
N GLN A 96 -24.09 -11.06 -4.99
CA GLN A 96 -24.21 -12.37 -4.35
C GLN A 96 -24.71 -12.25 -2.90
N ILE A 97 -24.20 -11.28 -2.14
CA ILE A 97 -24.65 -11.00 -0.77
C ILE A 97 -26.13 -10.61 -0.78
N CYS A 98 -26.53 -9.69 -1.66
CA CYS A 98 -27.91 -9.22 -1.76
C CYS A 98 -28.88 -10.32 -2.22
N ALA A 99 -28.40 -11.30 -3.00
CA ALA A 99 -29.22 -12.45 -3.40
C ALA A 99 -29.50 -13.44 -2.26
N GLY A 100 -28.82 -13.30 -1.10
CA GLY A 100 -29.03 -14.16 0.07
C GLY A 100 -28.55 -15.60 -0.12
N ALA A 101 -27.69 -15.84 -1.10
CA ALA A 101 -27.26 -17.19 -1.50
C ALA A 101 -26.04 -17.72 -0.71
N LEU A 102 -25.61 -17.00 0.33
CA LEU A 102 -24.37 -17.28 1.07
C LEU A 102 -24.68 -17.49 2.55
N ASP A 103 -24.19 -18.60 3.10
CA ASP A 103 -24.18 -18.81 4.55
C ASP A 103 -23.19 -17.83 5.23
N PRO A 104 -23.29 -17.60 6.54
CA PRO A 104 -22.29 -16.81 7.26
C PRO A 104 -20.87 -17.38 7.08
N GLY A 105 -19.96 -16.57 6.57
CA GLY A 105 -18.58 -17.00 6.32
C GLY A 105 -17.82 -16.08 5.38
N MET A 106 -16.61 -16.50 5.03
CA MET A 106 -15.80 -15.84 4.01
C MET A 106 -16.03 -16.55 2.67
N TRP A 107 -16.45 -15.78 1.66
CA TRP A 107 -16.74 -16.29 0.33
C TRP A 107 -15.97 -15.49 -0.70
N GLU A 108 -15.43 -16.19 -1.71
CA GLU A 108 -14.80 -15.56 -2.85
C GLU A 108 -15.76 -15.45 -4.03
N VAL A 109 -15.56 -14.43 -4.86
CA VAL A 109 -16.17 -14.38 -6.18
C VAL A 109 -15.60 -15.52 -7.03
N SER A 110 -16.48 -16.29 -7.67
CA SER A 110 -16.08 -17.44 -8.48
C SER A 110 -15.12 -17.06 -9.60
N SER A 111 -14.27 -18.02 -9.99
CA SER A 111 -13.33 -17.84 -11.11
C SER A 111 -14.04 -17.52 -12.43
N GLU A 112 -15.23 -18.06 -12.66
CA GLU A 112 -16.05 -17.77 -13.84
C GLU A 112 -16.44 -16.28 -13.91
N VAL A 113 -16.89 -15.72 -12.79
CA VAL A 113 -17.25 -14.30 -12.71
C VAL A 113 -16.01 -13.42 -12.90
N ARG A 114 -14.88 -13.77 -12.26
CA ARG A 114 -13.60 -13.08 -12.44
C ARG A 114 -13.13 -13.10 -13.89
N GLN A 115 -13.24 -14.23 -14.59
CA GLN A 115 -12.94 -14.33 -16.02
C GLN A 115 -13.86 -13.47 -16.89
N ARG A 116 -15.15 -13.40 -16.56
CA ARG A 116 -16.11 -12.52 -17.25
C ARG A 116 -15.74 -11.05 -17.09
N ILE A 117 -15.39 -10.62 -15.88
CA ILE A 117 -14.92 -9.25 -15.59
C ILE A 117 -13.67 -8.95 -16.43
N ALA A 118 -12.67 -9.84 -16.40
CA ALA A 118 -11.43 -9.66 -17.17
C ALA A 118 -11.69 -9.56 -18.68
N ARG A 119 -12.61 -10.38 -19.23
CA ARG A 119 -12.97 -10.33 -20.66
C ARG A 119 -13.62 -9.01 -21.05
N ILE A 120 -14.53 -8.48 -20.23
CA ILE A 120 -15.16 -7.17 -20.46
C ILE A 120 -14.10 -6.07 -20.46
N TRP A 121 -13.19 -6.11 -19.49
CA TRP A 121 -12.10 -5.14 -19.37
C TRP A 121 -11.16 -5.18 -20.58
N LEU A 122 -10.70 -6.36 -20.99
CA LEU A 122 -9.85 -6.54 -22.17
C LEU A 122 -10.53 -6.05 -23.44
N ARG A 123 -11.83 -6.35 -23.61
CA ARG A 123 -12.59 -5.87 -24.76
C ARG A 123 -12.70 -4.33 -24.80
N TYR A 124 -12.84 -3.69 -23.65
CA TYR A 124 -12.99 -2.24 -23.57
C TYR A 124 -11.66 -1.49 -23.71
N PHE A 125 -10.58 -2.01 -23.11
CA PHE A 125 -9.29 -1.30 -23.02
C PHE A 125 -8.19 -1.83 -23.95
N CYS A 126 -8.31 -3.06 -24.46
CA CYS A 126 -7.24 -3.72 -25.23
C CYS A 126 -7.66 -4.12 -26.65
N GLU A 127 -8.92 -4.41 -26.91
CA GLU A 127 -9.39 -4.68 -28.27
C GLU A 127 -9.65 -3.34 -28.98
N VAL A 128 -8.87 -3.07 -30.02
CA VAL A 128 -9.05 -1.91 -30.91
C VAL A 128 -10.34 -2.13 -31.71
N ALA A 129 -11.24 -1.14 -31.72
CA ALA A 129 -12.35 -1.09 -32.66
C ALA A 129 -11.87 -0.85 -34.10
#